data_AF-K9PS83-F1
#
_entry.id   AF-K9PS83-F1
#
_cell.length_a   1.000
_cell.length_b   1.000
_cell.length_c   1.000
_cell.angle_alpha   90.00
_cell.angle_beta   90.00
_cell.angle_gamma   90.00
#
_symmetry.space_group_name_H-M   'P 1'
#
loop_
_entity.id
_entity.type
_entity.pdbx_description
1 polymer ?
#
loop_
_entity_poly.entity_id
_entity_poly.type
_entity_poly.pdbx_seq_one_letter_code
_entity_poly.pdbx_strand_id
1 'polypeptide(L)'
;MTKFSYLQRLKQRKHLAQLKEQIVFGLTLGWLMTLVGGFQYFFAIDSNDNFWKAILYIGIGLIAISLILPSAISLFQKFLQKLTEKIGEKIFILILLASYFLFILPIGVLLRRQKTNNSFYAWQDKFLAQVEGWIQWESQEDIQPLQLGAKKRPLMLQLFWVVAYFIRNGHYLLLPVLVLLLVLGLILFFVKASAFAPFIYTLF
;
A
#
# COMPACT_ATOMS: atom_id res chain seq x y z
N MET A 1 26.68 36.28 -12.66
CA MET A 1 25.97 35.07 -12.17
C MET A 1 26.07 35.01 -10.66
N THR A 2 25.02 35.40 -9.93
CA THR A 2 24.98 35.30 -8.48
C THR A 2 24.83 33.82 -8.09
N LYS A 3 25.83 33.26 -7.41
CA LYS A 3 25.76 31.89 -6.89
C LYS A 3 24.74 31.84 -5.75
N PHE A 4 23.51 31.41 -6.05
CA PHE A 4 22.50 31.17 -5.03
C PHE A 4 23.02 30.18 -3.98
N SER A 5 22.76 30.47 -2.70
CA SER A 5 23.02 29.56 -1.59
C SER A 5 22.28 28.23 -1.82
N TYR A 6 22.86 27.12 -1.37
CA TYR A 6 22.27 25.79 -1.49
C TYR A 6 20.82 25.75 -0.97
N LEU A 7 20.56 26.44 0.15
CA LEU A 7 19.23 26.52 0.76
C LEU A 7 18.19 27.21 -0.14
N GLN A 8 18.60 28.25 -0.87
CA GLN A 8 17.71 28.96 -1.80
C GLN A 8 17.36 28.07 -3.00
N ARG A 9 18.34 27.32 -3.53
CA ARG A 9 18.10 26.34 -4.60
C ARG A 9 17.15 25.23 -4.16
N LEU A 10 17.31 24.72 -2.94
CA LEU A 10 16.41 23.72 -2.38
C LEU A 10 14.99 24.25 -2.21
N LYS A 11 14.82 25.48 -1.70
CA LYS A 11 13.51 26.14 -1.57
C LYS A 11 12.84 26.34 -2.93
N GLN A 12 13.58 26.78 -3.95
CA GLN A 12 13.08 26.92 -5.32
C GLN A 12 12.65 25.58 -5.91
N ARG A 13 13.44 24.51 -5.74
CA ARG A 13 13.07 23.17 -6.22
C ARG A 13 11.79 22.66 -5.59
N LYS A 14 11.63 22.81 -4.27
CA LYS A 14 10.40 22.43 -3.56
C LYS A 14 9.19 23.23 -4.07
N HIS A 15 9.35 24.54 -4.26
CA HIS A 15 8.28 25.39 -4.78
C HIS A 15 7.87 25.02 -6.21
N LEU A 16 8.84 24.75 -7.09
CA LEU A 16 8.56 24.30 -8.46
C LEU A 16 7.87 22.93 -8.50
N ALA A 17 8.28 22.00 -7.62
CA ALA A 17 7.63 20.70 -7.49
C ALA A 17 6.17 20.85 -7.04
N GLN A 18 5.91 21.71 -6.05
CA GLN A 18 4.56 22.01 -5.57
C GLN A 18 3.68 22.65 -6.64
N LEU A 19 4.21 23.62 -7.42
CA LEU A 19 3.47 24.21 -8.53
C LEU A 19 3.13 23.17 -9.60
N LYS A 20 4.10 22.33 -9.96
CA LYS A 20 3.87 21.25 -10.93
C LYS A 20 2.78 20.31 -10.45
N GLU A 21 2.82 19.91 -9.18
CA GLU A 21 1.81 19.05 -8.57
C GLU A 21 0.42 19.68 -8.61
N GLN A 22 0.30 20.97 -8.25
CA GLN A 22 -0.97 21.72 -8.29
C GLN A 22 -1.54 21.81 -9.70
N ILE A 23 -0.69 22.07 -10.71
CA ILE A 23 -1.10 22.13 -12.12
C ILE A 23 -1.58 20.75 -12.57
N VAL A 24 -0.79 19.69 -12.32
CA VAL A 24 -1.16 18.33 -12.72
C VAL A 24 -2.46 17.89 -12.05
N PHE A 25 -2.63 18.18 -10.75
CA PHE A 25 -3.85 17.90 -10.02
C PHE A 25 -5.06 18.64 -10.61
N GLY A 26 -4.94 19.96 -10.84
CA GLY A 26 -6.01 20.76 -11.42
C GLY A 26 -6.41 20.31 -12.82
N LEU A 27 -5.42 19.99 -13.66
CA LEU A 27 -5.66 19.47 -15.02
C LEU A 27 -6.32 18.10 -15.00
N THR A 28 -5.82 17.16 -14.19
CA THR A 28 -6.38 15.80 -14.12
C THR A 28 -7.81 15.81 -13.61
N LEU A 29 -8.09 16.55 -12.54
CA LEU A 29 -9.44 16.66 -12.00
C LEU A 29 -10.37 17.39 -12.96
N GLY A 30 -9.95 18.52 -13.51
CA GLY A 30 -10.74 19.27 -14.47
C GLY A 30 -11.07 18.44 -15.71
N TRP A 31 -10.09 17.69 -16.23
CA TRP A 31 -10.28 16.78 -17.36
C TRP A 31 -11.28 15.66 -17.04
N LEU A 32 -11.17 15.04 -15.87
CA LEU A 32 -12.10 14.01 -15.41
C LEU A 32 -13.52 14.57 -15.32
N MET A 33 -13.70 15.76 -14.74
CA MET A 33 -15.02 16.41 -14.67
C MET A 33 -15.56 16.76 -16.05
N THR A 34 -14.73 17.27 -16.97
CA THR A 34 -15.17 17.53 -18.35
C THR A 34 -15.56 16.27 -19.10
N LEU A 35 -14.84 15.16 -18.92
CA LEU A 35 -15.19 13.89 -19.53
C LEU A 35 -16.49 13.34 -18.97
N VAL A 36 -16.62 13.34 -17.64
CA VAL A 36 -17.83 12.84 -16.96
C VAL A 36 -19.05 13.68 -17.34
N GLY A 37 -18.93 15.01 -17.36
CA GLY A 37 -19.98 15.92 -17.81
C GLY A 37 -20.29 15.79 -19.30
N GLY A 38 -19.28 15.60 -20.14
CA GLY A 38 -19.43 15.44 -21.59
C GLY A 38 -20.01 14.09 -21.99
N PHE A 39 -19.65 13.03 -21.28
CA PHE A 39 -20.11 11.66 -21.55
C PHE A 39 -21.63 11.53 -21.43
N GLN A 40 -22.24 12.23 -20.47
CA GLN A 40 -23.68 12.18 -20.27
C GLN A 40 -24.47 12.64 -21.51
N TYR A 41 -23.98 13.65 -22.24
CA TYR A 41 -24.62 14.10 -23.50
C TYR A 41 -24.72 13.01 -24.57
N PHE A 42 -23.83 12.02 -24.53
CA PHE A 42 -23.83 10.93 -25.51
C PHE A 42 -24.63 9.71 -25.06
N PHE A 43 -24.80 9.49 -23.75
CA PHE A 43 -25.26 8.21 -23.22
C PHE A 43 -26.50 8.25 -22.31
N ALA A 44 -26.88 9.40 -21.73
CA ALA A 44 -28.03 9.45 -20.82
C ALA A 44 -29.13 10.37 -21.34
N ILE A 45 -30.23 9.75 -21.78
CA ILE A 45 -31.35 10.42 -22.46
C ILE A 45 -32.34 11.08 -21.47
N ASP A 46 -32.35 10.70 -20.18
CA ASP A 46 -33.34 11.17 -19.18
C ASP A 46 -32.73 11.71 -17.88
N SER A 47 -31.54 12.30 -17.94
CA SER A 47 -30.87 12.83 -16.73
C SER A 47 -30.95 14.35 -16.65
N ASN A 48 -30.77 14.91 -15.45
CA ASN A 48 -30.89 16.34 -15.20
C ASN A 48 -29.79 17.14 -15.95
N ASP A 49 -30.12 17.65 -17.14
CA ASP A 49 -29.21 18.38 -18.02
C ASP A 49 -28.46 19.53 -17.33
N ASN A 50 -29.13 20.25 -16.43
CA ASN A 50 -28.53 21.40 -15.75
C ASN A 50 -27.39 20.97 -14.82
N PHE A 51 -27.53 19.81 -14.17
CA PHE A 51 -26.50 19.28 -13.28
C PHE A 51 -25.23 18.92 -14.05
N TRP A 52 -25.36 18.23 -15.18
CA TRP A 52 -24.21 17.80 -15.98
C TRP A 52 -23.55 18.95 -16.75
N LYS A 53 -24.34 19.93 -17.21
CA LYS A 53 -23.82 21.23 -17.68
C LYS A 53 -22.95 21.89 -16.62
N ALA A 54 -23.43 21.96 -15.38
CA ALA A 54 -22.66 22.55 -14.29
C ALA A 54 -21.35 21.78 -14.07
N ILE A 55 -21.36 20.44 -14.04
CA ILE A 55 -20.14 19.63 -13.93
C ILE A 55 -19.14 19.93 -15.05
N LEU A 56 -19.62 20.01 -16.29
CA LEU A 56 -18.78 20.29 -17.45
C LEU A 56 -18.14 21.68 -17.34
N TYR A 57 -18.93 22.71 -17.02
CA TYR A 57 -18.41 24.07 -16.84
C TYR A 57 -17.45 24.19 -15.66
N ILE A 58 -17.72 23.50 -14.55
CA ILE A 58 -16.79 23.41 -13.41
C ILE A 58 -15.47 22.76 -13.85
N GLY A 59 -15.53 21.69 -14.65
CA GLY A 59 -14.34 21.03 -15.20
C GLY A 59 -13.49 21.96 -16.08
N ILE A 60 -14.12 22.66 -17.02
CA ILE A 60 -13.43 23.65 -17.87
C ILE A 60 -12.84 24.78 -17.02
N GLY A 61 -13.61 25.29 -16.06
CA GLY A 61 -13.17 26.34 -15.13
C GLY A 61 -11.95 25.90 -14.31
N LEU A 62 -11.94 24.66 -13.82
CA LEU A 62 -10.80 24.07 -13.11
C LEU A 62 -9.55 24.00 -13.98
N ILE A 63 -9.68 23.58 -15.23
CA ILE A 63 -8.56 23.56 -16.19
C ILE A 63 -8.02 24.99 -16.38
N ALA A 64 -8.89 25.97 -16.62
CA ALA A 64 -8.48 27.35 -16.81
C ALA A 64 -7.78 27.94 -15.57
N ILE A 65 -8.36 27.74 -14.38
CA ILE A 65 -7.77 28.19 -13.11
C ILE A 65 -6.43 27.50 -12.85
N SER A 66 -6.26 26.23 -13.24
CA SER A 66 -5.01 25.49 -13.05
C SER A 66 -3.84 26.07 -13.83
N LEU A 67 -4.11 26.66 -14.99
CA LEU A 67 -3.10 27.27 -15.84
C LEU A 67 -2.79 28.72 -15.43
N ILE A 68 -3.83 29.48 -15.05
CA ILE A 68 -3.69 30.91 -14.72
C ILE A 68 -3.21 31.11 -13.29
N LEU A 69 -3.80 30.39 -12.33
CA LEU A 69 -3.56 30.60 -10.90
C LEU A 69 -3.49 29.27 -10.11
N PRO A 70 -2.39 28.48 -10.28
CA PRO A 70 -2.24 27.18 -9.62
C PRO A 70 -2.35 27.25 -8.08
N SER A 71 -1.97 28.39 -7.50
CA SER A 71 -1.99 28.61 -6.06
C SER A 71 -3.40 28.55 -5.46
N ALA A 72 -4.46 28.96 -6.18
CA ALA A 72 -5.84 28.82 -5.71
C ALA A 72 -6.25 27.34 -5.58
N ILE A 73 -5.77 26.49 -6.49
CA ILE A 73 -6.04 25.05 -6.46
C ILE A 73 -5.41 24.39 -5.24
N SER A 74 -4.31 24.93 -4.72
CA SER A 74 -3.61 24.34 -3.57
C SER A 74 -4.49 24.19 -2.33
N LEU A 75 -5.44 25.11 -2.09
CA LEU A 75 -6.38 25.03 -0.97
C LEU A 75 -7.35 23.87 -1.16
N PHE A 76 -7.90 23.76 -2.36
CA PHE A 76 -8.83 22.71 -2.71
C PHE A 76 -8.16 21.33 -2.75
N GLN A 77 -6.94 21.26 -3.29
CA GLN A 77 -6.10 20.07 -3.25
C GLN A 77 -5.91 19.61 -1.80
N LYS A 78 -5.41 20.47 -0.91
CA LYS A 78 -5.19 20.12 0.51
C LYS A 78 -6.46 19.66 1.21
N PHE A 79 -7.61 20.24 0.88
CA PHE A 79 -8.89 19.83 1.44
C PHE A 79 -9.31 18.43 0.96
N LEU A 80 -9.31 18.18 -0.35
CA LEU A 80 -9.60 16.87 -0.93
C LEU A 80 -8.64 15.81 -0.45
N GLN A 81 -7.38 16.19 -0.32
CA GLN A 81 -6.31 15.36 0.16
C GLN A 81 -6.61 14.92 1.60
N LYS A 82 -6.90 15.85 2.52
CA LYS A 82 -7.38 15.54 3.89
C LYS A 82 -8.63 14.67 3.97
N LEU A 83 -9.55 14.82 3.02
CA LEU A 83 -10.73 13.94 2.97
C LEU A 83 -10.34 12.53 2.52
N THR A 84 -9.56 12.43 1.45
CA THR A 84 -9.01 11.17 0.93
C THR A 84 -8.19 10.46 2.00
N GLU A 85 -7.51 11.21 2.86
CA GLU A 85 -6.84 10.70 4.05
C GLU A 85 -7.78 10.01 5.02
N LYS A 86 -8.75 10.74 5.52
CA LYS A 86 -9.64 10.17 6.53
C LYS A 86 -10.44 8.98 6.00
N ILE A 87 -10.78 9.00 4.71
CA ILE A 87 -11.52 7.92 4.05
C ILE A 87 -10.60 6.73 3.80
N GLY A 88 -9.40 6.96 3.25
CA GLY A 88 -8.45 5.90 2.93
C GLY A 88 -7.97 5.15 4.18
N GLU A 89 -7.73 5.84 5.28
CA GLU A 89 -7.35 5.24 6.56
C GLU A 89 -8.44 4.28 7.04
N LYS A 90 -9.70 4.73 7.03
CA LYS A 90 -10.85 3.92 7.46
C LYS A 90 -11.07 2.71 6.56
N ILE A 91 -11.02 2.90 5.24
CA ILE A 91 -11.14 1.79 4.27
C ILE A 91 -10.02 0.78 4.51
N PHE A 92 -8.80 1.25 4.73
CA PHE A 92 -7.65 0.40 4.96
C PHE A 92 -7.77 -0.42 6.26
N ILE A 93 -8.20 0.21 7.36
CA ILE A 93 -8.50 -0.48 8.62
C ILE A 93 -9.56 -1.55 8.38
N LEU A 94 -10.62 -1.23 7.63
CA LEU A 94 -11.70 -2.17 7.35
C LEU A 94 -11.22 -3.37 6.51
N ILE A 95 -10.40 -3.14 5.49
CA ILE A 95 -9.78 -4.21 4.68
C ILE A 95 -8.90 -5.11 5.54
N LEU A 96 -8.06 -4.52 6.39
CA LEU A 96 -7.21 -5.30 7.30
C LEU A 96 -8.03 -6.13 8.27
N LEU A 97 -9.07 -5.53 8.87
CA LEU A 97 -9.96 -6.19 9.80
C LEU A 97 -10.69 -7.35 9.10
N ALA A 98 -11.24 -7.11 7.91
CA ALA A 98 -11.85 -8.15 7.09
C ALA A 98 -10.86 -9.28 6.78
N SER A 99 -9.61 -8.96 6.38
CA SER A 99 -8.60 -9.99 6.10
C SER A 99 -8.22 -10.80 7.34
N TYR A 100 -8.17 -10.15 8.51
CA TYR A 100 -7.84 -10.81 9.76
C TYR A 100 -8.92 -11.80 10.16
N PHE A 101 -10.19 -11.38 10.12
CA PHE A 101 -11.31 -12.23 10.51
C PHE A 101 -11.61 -13.33 9.47
N LEU A 102 -11.43 -13.06 8.18
CA LEU A 102 -11.73 -14.04 7.11
C LEU A 102 -10.62 -15.07 6.91
N PHE A 103 -9.35 -14.69 7.09
CA PHE A 103 -8.24 -15.58 6.77
C PHE A 103 -7.42 -15.95 8.01
N ILE A 104 -6.91 -14.96 8.73
CA ILE A 104 -5.94 -15.21 9.82
C ILE A 104 -6.59 -15.97 10.98
N LEU A 105 -7.75 -15.50 11.44
CA LEU A 105 -8.45 -16.08 12.59
C LEU A 105 -8.89 -17.53 12.37
N PRO A 106 -9.61 -17.90 11.30
CA PRO A 106 -10.04 -19.28 11.11
C PRO A 106 -8.86 -20.24 10.96
N ILE A 107 -7.78 -19.80 10.31
CA ILE A 107 -6.57 -20.60 10.14
C ILE A 107 -5.84 -20.77 11.47
N GLY A 108 -5.75 -19.70 12.28
CA GLY A 108 -5.22 -19.79 13.64
C GLY A 108 -6.03 -20.73 14.53
N VAL A 109 -7.37 -20.69 14.44
CA VAL A 109 -8.25 -21.61 15.18
C VAL A 109 -8.09 -23.05 14.70
N LEU A 110 -8.00 -23.29 13.40
CA LEU A 110 -7.77 -24.63 12.82
C LEU A 110 -6.43 -25.19 13.27
N LEU A 111 -5.36 -24.41 13.19
CA LEU A 111 -4.02 -24.80 13.66
C LEU A 111 -4.02 -25.10 15.16
N ARG A 112 -4.71 -24.28 15.96
CA ARG A 112 -4.85 -24.51 17.40
C ARG A 112 -5.61 -25.81 17.71
N ARG A 113 -6.60 -26.18 16.90
CA ARG A 113 -7.35 -27.44 17.07
C ARG A 113 -6.51 -28.66 16.65
N GLN A 114 -5.63 -28.51 15.66
CA GLN A 114 -4.76 -29.59 15.20
C GLN A 114 -3.53 -29.80 16.09
N LYS A 115 -3.03 -28.75 16.75
CA LYS A 115 -2.02 -28.90 17.81
C LYS A 115 -2.66 -29.49 19.06
N THR A 116 -2.46 -30.79 19.25
CA THR A 116 -2.71 -31.51 20.50
C THR A 116 -2.11 -30.75 21.70
N ASN A 117 -2.78 -30.86 22.84
CA ASN A 117 -2.75 -30.08 24.10
C ASN A 117 -1.38 -29.86 24.80
N ASN A 118 -0.24 -29.91 24.10
CA ASN A 118 1.11 -29.85 24.66
C ASN A 118 1.76 -28.46 24.55
N SER A 119 1.00 -27.40 24.23
CA SER A 119 1.57 -26.05 23.98
C SER A 119 1.86 -25.23 25.23
N PHE A 120 1.48 -25.70 26.41
CA PHE A 120 1.95 -25.10 27.67
C PHE A 120 3.21 -25.84 28.11
N TYR A 121 4.37 -25.33 27.69
CA TYR A 121 5.64 -25.74 28.27
C TYR A 121 5.65 -25.28 29.73
N ALA A 122 5.40 -26.21 30.65
CA ALA A 122 5.80 -25.98 32.03
C ALA A 122 7.32 -25.84 32.03
N TRP A 123 7.84 -24.77 32.64
CA TRP A 123 9.27 -24.63 32.89
C TRP A 123 9.68 -25.78 33.81
N GLN A 124 10.25 -26.83 33.21
CA GLN A 124 10.83 -27.96 33.91
C GLN A 124 12.32 -27.69 34.02
N ASP A 125 12.95 -28.02 35.15
CA ASP A 125 14.40 -27.89 35.37
C ASP A 125 15.26 -28.79 34.45
N LYS A 126 14.62 -29.50 33.51
CA LYS A 126 15.27 -30.33 32.50
C LYS A 126 15.11 -29.70 31.12
N PHE A 127 16.24 -29.46 30.46
CA PHE A 127 16.31 -28.96 29.10
C PHE A 127 15.54 -29.88 28.14
N LEU A 128 14.46 -29.37 27.55
CA LEU A 128 13.68 -30.09 26.53
C LEU A 128 14.38 -29.90 25.18
N ALA A 129 15.12 -30.91 24.75
CA ALA A 129 15.96 -30.87 23.53
C ALA A 129 15.18 -30.74 22.20
N GLN A 130 13.84 -30.72 22.21
CA GLN A 130 13.00 -30.74 21.01
C GLN A 130 11.79 -29.81 21.13
N VAL A 131 12.02 -28.55 21.52
CA VAL A 131 10.99 -27.51 21.42
C VAL A 131 10.90 -27.05 19.96
N GLU A 132 9.71 -27.15 19.36
CA GLU A 132 9.44 -26.76 17.98
C GLU A 132 9.74 -25.27 17.77
N GLY A 133 10.78 -24.95 17.00
CA GLY A 133 11.27 -23.58 16.77
C GLY A 133 12.48 -23.15 17.63
N TRP A 134 12.90 -23.97 18.59
CA TRP A 134 14.13 -23.74 19.35
C TRP A 134 15.30 -24.43 18.65
N ILE A 135 16.15 -23.65 17.99
CA ILE A 135 17.41 -24.13 17.42
C ILE A 135 18.46 -23.88 18.48
N GLN A 136 19.23 -24.90 18.87
CA GLN A 136 20.40 -24.67 19.72
C GLN A 136 21.28 -23.64 19.01
N TRP A 137 21.66 -22.59 19.73
CA TRP A 137 22.66 -21.65 19.22
C TRP A 137 23.98 -22.43 19.12
N GLU A 138 24.23 -23.04 17.98
CA GLU A 138 25.55 -23.51 17.59
C GLU A 138 26.38 -22.28 17.21
N SER A 139 27.57 -22.16 17.79
CA SER A 139 28.55 -21.18 17.32
C SER A 139 28.73 -21.40 15.81
N GLN A 140 28.90 -20.31 15.06
CA GLN A 140 28.89 -20.29 13.59
C GLN A 140 29.92 -21.21 12.90
N GLU A 141 30.70 -21.98 13.65
CA GLU A 141 31.75 -22.88 13.19
C GLU A 141 31.22 -24.28 12.82
N ASP A 142 30.07 -24.72 13.36
CA ASP A 142 29.50 -26.06 13.11
C ASP A 142 28.28 -26.09 12.18
N ILE A 143 27.90 -24.95 11.60
CA ILE A 143 26.76 -24.88 10.67
C ILE A 143 27.12 -25.65 9.38
N GLN A 144 26.59 -26.87 9.26
CA GLN A 144 26.69 -27.73 8.08
C GLN A 144 26.47 -26.94 6.76
N PRO A 145 27.18 -27.30 5.67
CA PRO A 145 27.31 -26.50 4.44
C PRO A 145 26.01 -26.21 3.67
N LEU A 146 24.85 -26.74 4.11
CA LEU A 146 23.54 -26.47 3.53
C LEU A 146 23.01 -25.05 3.81
N GLN A 147 23.39 -24.41 4.91
CA GLN A 147 22.87 -23.06 5.25
C GLN A 147 23.74 -21.91 4.72
N LEU A 148 25.03 -22.14 4.44
CA LEU A 148 25.92 -21.16 3.79
C LEU A 148 25.43 -20.77 2.39
N GLY A 149 24.69 -21.65 1.71
CA GLY A 149 24.10 -21.37 0.41
C GLY A 149 22.91 -20.41 0.42
N ALA A 150 22.31 -20.08 1.58
CA ALA A 150 21.12 -19.22 1.66
C ALA A 150 21.45 -17.72 1.76
N LYS A 151 22.64 -17.37 2.27
CA LYS A 151 23.08 -15.98 2.51
C LYS A 151 23.41 -15.18 1.23
N LYS A 152 23.53 -15.84 0.07
CA LYS A 152 23.82 -15.20 -1.23
C LYS A 152 22.82 -15.57 -2.35
N ARG A 153 21.60 -15.97 -2.00
CA ARG A 153 20.60 -16.30 -3.04
C ARG A 153 19.93 -15.02 -3.55
N PRO A 154 19.72 -14.89 -4.87
CA PRO A 154 18.90 -13.82 -5.40
C PRO A 154 17.47 -13.93 -4.82
N LEU A 155 16.83 -12.78 -4.62
CA LEU A 155 15.56 -12.63 -3.88
C LEU A 155 14.45 -13.57 -4.39
N MET A 156 14.43 -13.85 -5.70
CA MET A 156 13.53 -14.82 -6.34
C MET A 156 13.71 -16.26 -5.80
N LEU A 157 14.96 -16.71 -5.62
CA LEU A 157 15.26 -18.05 -5.11
C LEU A 157 14.94 -18.18 -3.61
N GLN A 158 14.98 -17.09 -2.85
CA GLN A 158 14.52 -17.09 -1.46
C GLN A 158 13.01 -17.28 -1.37
N LEU A 159 12.24 -16.60 -2.23
CA LEU A 159 10.78 -16.75 -2.31
C LEU A 159 10.36 -18.19 -2.65
N PHE A 160 11.02 -18.79 -3.64
CA PHE A 160 10.81 -20.20 -3.97
C PHE A 160 11.11 -21.14 -2.81
N TRP A 161 12.15 -20.82 -2.01
CA TRP A 161 12.52 -21.65 -0.87
C TRP A 161 11.50 -21.57 0.27
N VAL A 162 10.92 -20.39 0.52
CA VAL A 162 9.81 -20.21 1.47
C VAL A 162 8.60 -21.04 1.04
N VAL A 163 8.22 -20.97 -0.23
CA VAL A 163 7.11 -21.78 -0.78
C VAL A 163 7.40 -23.27 -0.64
N ALA A 164 8.60 -23.71 -1.04
CA ALA A 164 9.02 -25.10 -0.93
C ALA A 164 9.04 -25.60 0.52
N TYR A 165 9.39 -24.74 1.48
CA TYR A 165 9.35 -25.06 2.91
C TYR A 165 7.93 -25.39 3.38
N PHE A 166 6.93 -24.57 3.03
CA PHE A 166 5.53 -24.83 3.40
C PHE A 166 4.98 -26.10 2.75
N ILE A 167 5.36 -26.38 1.50
CA ILE A 167 4.98 -27.61 0.78
C ILE A 167 5.60 -28.85 1.43
N ARG A 168 6.89 -28.79 1.77
CA ARG A 168 7.64 -29.93 2.32
C ARG A 168 7.22 -30.29 3.75
N ASN A 169 6.76 -29.32 4.52
CA ASN A 169 6.28 -29.52 5.89
C ASN A 169 4.76 -29.80 5.97
N GLY A 170 4.07 -29.94 4.83
CA GLY A 170 2.65 -30.30 4.79
C GLY A 170 1.69 -29.17 5.19
N HIS A 171 2.18 -27.92 5.31
CA HIS A 171 1.39 -26.78 5.73
C HIS A 171 0.68 -26.07 4.55
N TYR A 172 -0.02 -26.83 3.72
CA TYR A 172 -0.66 -26.33 2.50
C TYR A 172 -1.72 -25.25 2.74
N LEU A 173 -2.38 -25.29 3.91
CA LEU A 173 -3.37 -24.29 4.31
C LEU A 173 -2.79 -22.88 4.52
N LEU A 174 -1.48 -22.76 4.76
CA LEU A 174 -0.80 -21.47 4.98
C LEU A 174 -0.35 -20.80 3.67
N LEU A 175 -0.28 -21.55 2.56
CA LEU A 175 0.11 -21.01 1.26
C LEU A 175 -0.84 -19.90 0.74
N PRO A 176 -2.18 -20.08 0.77
CA PRO A 176 -3.11 -19.03 0.37
C PRO A 176 -2.95 -17.75 1.21
N VAL A 177 -2.68 -17.90 2.51
CA VAL A 177 -2.44 -16.76 3.41
C VAL A 177 -1.17 -16.04 3.04
N LEU A 178 -0.07 -16.77 2.80
CA LEU A 178 1.21 -16.19 2.42
C LEU A 178 1.11 -15.42 1.10
N VAL A 179 0.42 -15.97 0.11
CA VAL A 179 0.14 -15.29 -1.16
C VAL A 179 -0.70 -14.05 -0.94
N LEU A 180 -1.76 -14.13 -0.13
CA LEU A 180 -2.61 -12.99 0.19
C LEU A 180 -1.83 -11.88 0.88
N LEU A 181 -0.96 -12.23 1.83
CA LEU A 181 -0.12 -11.28 2.57
C LEU A 181 0.92 -10.61 1.65
N LEU A 182 1.50 -11.36 0.72
CA LEU A 182 2.38 -10.84 -0.32
C LEU A 182 1.64 -9.87 -1.25
N VAL A 183 0.45 -10.26 -1.73
CA VAL A 183 -0.38 -9.41 -2.59
C VAL A 183 -0.81 -8.14 -1.83
N LEU A 184 -1.21 -8.27 -0.57
CA LEU A 184 -1.57 -7.12 0.28
C LEU A 184 -0.38 -6.20 0.51
N GLY A 185 0.80 -6.76 0.81
CA GLY A 185 2.05 -6.01 0.95
C GLY A 185 2.48 -5.31 -0.35
N LEU A 186 2.26 -5.97 -1.49
CA LEU A 186 2.56 -5.42 -2.81
C LEU A 186 1.56 -4.31 -3.17
N ILE A 187 0.27 -4.51 -2.94
CA ILE A 187 -0.76 -3.47 -3.06
C ILE A 187 -0.39 -2.28 -2.17
N LEU A 188 -0.01 -2.51 -0.91
CA LEU A 188 0.46 -1.46 0.00
C LEU A 188 1.69 -0.71 -0.53
N PHE A 189 2.65 -1.43 -1.09
CA PHE A 189 3.82 -0.85 -1.72
C PHE A 189 3.47 0.01 -2.94
N PHE A 190 2.59 -0.50 -3.81
CA PHE A 190 2.13 0.23 -5.00
C PHE A 190 1.21 1.40 -4.68
N VAL A 191 0.36 1.28 -3.66
CA VAL A 191 -0.43 2.41 -3.12
C VAL A 191 0.53 3.51 -2.66
N LYS A 192 1.66 3.19 -2.03
CA LYS A 192 2.69 4.18 -1.69
C LYS A 192 3.52 4.69 -2.88
N ALA A 193 3.70 3.90 -3.94
CA ALA A 193 4.62 4.20 -5.06
C ALA A 193 3.96 4.68 -6.37
N SER A 194 2.66 4.46 -6.55
CA SER A 194 1.89 4.77 -7.77
C SER A 194 1.70 6.28 -7.96
N ALA A 195 1.35 6.73 -9.17
CA ALA A 195 1.01 8.11 -9.53
C ALA A 195 -0.15 8.73 -8.72
N PHE A 196 -0.82 7.94 -7.88
CA PHE A 196 -1.69 8.40 -6.78
C PHE A 196 -0.92 8.87 -5.53
N ALA A 197 0.41 8.88 -5.55
CA ALA A 197 1.28 9.38 -4.51
C ALA A 197 0.87 10.77 -3.98
N PRO A 198 0.44 11.75 -4.80
CA PRO A 198 -0.06 13.03 -4.28
C PRO A 198 -1.28 12.87 -3.37
N PHE A 199 -2.14 11.87 -3.60
CA PHE A 199 -3.34 11.65 -2.79
C PHE A 199 -3.10 10.79 -1.56
N ILE A 200 -2.05 9.97 -1.58
CA ILE A 200 -1.72 8.99 -0.54
C ILE A 200 -0.58 9.46 0.38
N TYR A 201 0.29 10.38 -0.04
CA TYR A 201 1.34 10.95 0.83
C TYR A 201 0.83 11.71 2.04
N THR A 202 -0.45 11.97 2.03
CA THR A 202 -1.17 12.64 3.05
C THR A 202 -1.80 11.66 4.04
N LEU A 203 -2.04 10.40 3.64
CA LEU A 203 -2.65 9.37 4.50
C LEU A 203 -1.78 8.93 5.68
N PHE A 204 -0.53 9.40 5.71
CA PHE A 204 0.52 9.06 6.66
C PHE A 204 1.31 10.32 7.00
#